data_AF-A0A937RVC7-F1
#
_entry.id   AF-A0A937RVC7-F1
#
_cell.length_a   1.000
_cell.length_b   1.000
_cell.length_c   1.000
_cell.angle_alpha   90.00
_cell.angle_beta   90.00
_cell.angle_gamma   90.00
#
_symmetry.space_group_name_H-M   'P 1'
#
loop_
_entity.id
_entity.type
_entity.pdbx_description
1 polymer ?
#
loop_
_entity_poly.entity_id
_entity_poly.type
_entity_poly.pdbx_seq_one_letter_code
_entity_poly.pdbx_strand_id
1 'polypeptide(L)'
;MNSFIPPDLAVAPNPFGLASSLMLRTIPIDAFTSFELWMPAKESILIPEEAQVLMDDRPRLEEICGKLTWLFGAALYIHNSVHSQEKYYDWRSLINSMCQAEMRFDAIAVEYHPQAILPTNSEDEMPNAWTIRPSTWQSFFLELNQSDRGYSVKTLPIHLSITYGQPTTKVISPATVGMRYA
;
A
#
# COMPACT_ATOMS: atom_id res chain seq x y z
N MET A 1 -2.99 -17.95 -20.09
CA MET A 1 -3.96 -17.13 -19.34
C MET A 1 -3.38 -15.73 -19.23
N ASN A 2 -4.10 -14.70 -19.65
CA ASN A 2 -3.66 -13.31 -19.51
C ASN A 2 -4.09 -12.81 -18.12
N SER A 3 -3.19 -12.92 -17.13
CA SER A 3 -3.40 -12.35 -15.79
C SER A 3 -3.07 -10.85 -15.79
N PHE A 4 -3.76 -10.06 -14.96
CA PHE A 4 -3.47 -8.64 -14.81
C PHE A 4 -2.05 -8.41 -14.27
N ILE A 5 -1.67 -9.18 -13.27
CA ILE A 5 -0.27 -9.36 -12.85
C ILE A 5 0.23 -10.70 -13.42
N PRO A 6 1.11 -10.66 -14.43
CA PRO A 6 1.74 -11.85 -14.98
C PRO A 6 2.44 -12.72 -13.91
N PRO A 7 2.48 -14.06 -14.07
CA PRO A 7 3.07 -14.95 -13.06
C PRO A 7 4.54 -14.67 -12.72
N ASP A 8 5.31 -14.18 -13.69
CA ASP A 8 6.71 -13.74 -13.54
C ASP A 8 6.87 -12.49 -12.67
N LEU A 9 5.82 -11.67 -12.56
CA LEU A 9 5.78 -10.55 -11.61
C LEU A 9 5.14 -10.95 -10.26
N ALA A 10 4.41 -12.07 -10.19
CA ALA A 10 3.62 -12.42 -9.01
C ALA A 10 4.47 -12.95 -7.84
N VAL A 11 5.64 -13.53 -8.11
CA VAL A 11 6.48 -14.18 -7.08
C VAL A 11 7.63 -13.27 -6.69
N ALA A 12 7.91 -13.16 -5.39
CA ALA A 12 9.03 -12.36 -4.90
C ALA A 12 10.37 -13.07 -5.19
N PRO A 13 11.45 -12.32 -5.44
CA PRO A 13 12.77 -12.92 -5.59
C PRO A 13 13.17 -13.67 -4.32
N ASN A 14 13.82 -14.82 -4.48
CA ASN A 14 14.27 -15.61 -3.35
C ASN A 14 15.57 -15.02 -2.79
N PRO A 15 15.64 -14.65 -1.50
CA PRO A 15 16.87 -14.18 -0.88
C PRO A 15 17.95 -15.26 -0.91
N PHE A 16 19.22 -14.84 -1.03
CA PHE A 16 20.35 -15.75 -0.88
C PHE A 16 20.54 -16.09 0.60
N GLY A 17 19.84 -17.12 1.07
CA GLY A 17 19.94 -17.60 2.46
C GLY A 17 18.75 -17.19 3.33
N LEU A 18 18.98 -17.09 4.64
CA LEU A 18 17.94 -16.73 5.61
C LEU A 18 17.73 -15.21 5.61
N ALA A 19 16.52 -14.76 5.28
CA ALA A 19 16.10 -13.37 5.42
C ALA A 19 15.40 -13.16 6.76
N SER A 20 16.18 -13.06 7.84
CA SER A 20 15.67 -12.95 9.21
C SER A 20 15.09 -11.58 9.54
N SER A 21 15.50 -10.54 8.81
CA SER A 21 15.04 -9.16 8.97
C SER A 21 13.99 -8.75 7.95
N LEU A 22 13.61 -9.65 7.03
CA LEU A 22 12.57 -9.46 6.04
C LEU A 22 11.38 -10.38 6.33
N MET A 23 10.20 -9.91 5.95
CA MET A 23 8.96 -10.68 6.01
C MET A 23 8.37 -10.78 4.62
N LEU A 24 8.16 -12.01 4.15
CA LEU A 24 7.40 -12.24 2.93
C LEU A 24 5.94 -11.90 3.19
N ARG A 25 5.34 -11.14 2.27
CA ARG A 25 3.94 -10.77 2.29
C ARG A 25 3.30 -11.10 0.97
N THR A 26 2.05 -11.54 1.02
CA THR A 26 1.20 -11.76 -0.15
C THR A 26 0.14 -10.67 -0.19
N ILE A 27 0.16 -9.87 -1.25
CA ILE A 27 -0.72 -8.73 -1.46
C ILE A 27 -1.79 -9.13 -2.48
N PRO A 28 -3.07 -9.16 -2.10
CA PRO A 28 -4.15 -9.52 -3.02
C PRO A 28 -4.35 -8.41 -4.05
N ILE A 29 -4.65 -8.79 -5.29
CA ILE A 29 -5.07 -7.88 -6.36
C ILE A 29 -6.58 -8.01 -6.58
N ASP A 30 -7.07 -9.24 -6.64
CA ASP A 30 -8.48 -9.58 -6.70
C ASP A 30 -8.74 -10.92 -5.98
N ALA A 31 -9.91 -11.54 -6.23
CA ALA A 31 -10.29 -12.80 -5.60
C ALA A 31 -9.43 -14.01 -6.01
N PHE A 32 -8.66 -13.90 -7.10
CA PHE A 32 -7.93 -15.02 -7.71
C PHE A 32 -6.44 -14.75 -7.89
N THR A 33 -6.02 -13.50 -7.77
CA THR A 33 -4.65 -13.06 -8.03
C THR A 33 -4.08 -12.27 -6.88
N SER A 34 -2.78 -12.46 -6.67
CA SER A 34 -1.97 -11.76 -5.68
C SER A 34 -0.54 -11.65 -6.20
N PHE A 35 0.26 -10.83 -5.53
CA PHE A 35 1.71 -10.83 -5.71
C PHE A 35 2.41 -10.88 -4.37
N GLU A 36 3.63 -11.38 -4.36
CA GLU A 36 4.48 -11.45 -3.20
C GLU A 36 5.50 -10.30 -3.21
N LEU A 37 5.88 -9.85 -2.02
CA LEU A 37 7.01 -8.95 -1.81
C LEU A 37 7.67 -9.22 -0.46
N TRP A 38 8.95 -8.88 -0.37
CA TRP A 38 9.65 -8.79 0.90
C TRP A 38 9.49 -7.40 1.50
N MET A 39 9.18 -7.33 2.79
CA MET A 39 9.13 -6.08 3.55
C MET A 39 10.08 -6.16 4.74
N PRO A 40 10.80 -5.08 5.08
CA PRO A 40 11.56 -5.01 6.32
C PRO A 40 10.66 -5.26 7.54
N ALA A 41 11.17 -6.05 8.49
CA ALA A 41 10.61 -6.08 9.83
C ALA A 41 10.71 -4.70 10.49
N LYS A 42 9.77 -4.38 11.38
CA LYS A 42 9.75 -3.07 12.04
C LYS A 42 11.06 -2.86 12.81
N GLU A 43 11.67 -1.70 12.60
CA GLU A 43 12.92 -1.29 13.27
C GLU A 43 14.11 -2.24 13.03
N SER A 44 14.07 -3.04 11.95
CA SER A 44 15.17 -3.95 11.62
C SER A 44 16.35 -3.21 10.96
N ILE A 45 17.54 -3.78 11.16
CA ILE A 45 18.75 -3.43 10.41
C ILE A 45 18.99 -4.59 9.45
N LEU A 46 19.04 -4.29 8.15
CA LEU A 46 19.22 -5.31 7.12
C LEU A 46 20.69 -5.61 6.93
N ILE A 47 21.02 -6.89 6.71
CA ILE A 47 22.35 -7.23 6.17
C ILE A 47 22.42 -6.83 4.68
N PRO A 48 23.62 -6.70 4.09
CA PRO A 48 23.77 -6.30 2.69
C PRO A 48 22.98 -7.16 1.71
N GLU A 49 22.91 -8.46 1.93
CA GLU A 49 22.18 -9.41 1.08
C GLU A 49 20.66 -9.15 1.12
N GLU A 50 20.12 -8.84 2.29
CA GLU A 50 18.69 -8.49 2.46
C GLU A 50 18.37 -7.13 1.82
N ALA A 51 19.25 -6.15 2.00
CA ALA A 51 19.09 -4.84 1.36
C ALA A 51 19.12 -4.97 -0.17
N GLN A 52 20.04 -5.78 -0.71
CA GLN A 52 20.14 -6.02 -2.15
C GLN A 52 18.88 -6.68 -2.70
N VAL A 53 18.27 -7.63 -1.99
CA VAL A 53 16.99 -8.24 -2.39
C VAL A 53 15.91 -7.18 -2.60
N LEU A 54 15.80 -6.21 -1.68
CA LEU A 54 14.80 -5.15 -1.81
C LEU A 54 15.11 -4.18 -2.95
N MET A 55 16.38 -3.84 -3.17
CA MET A 55 16.82 -2.97 -4.26
C MET A 55 16.61 -3.62 -5.63
N ASP A 56 16.94 -4.90 -5.76
CA ASP A 56 16.79 -5.67 -7.00
C ASP A 56 15.33 -5.94 -7.35
N ASP A 57 14.46 -6.03 -6.33
CA ASP A 57 13.03 -6.25 -6.52
C ASP A 57 12.26 -4.98 -6.92
N ARG A 58 12.87 -3.80 -6.72
CA ARG A 58 12.24 -2.51 -7.00
C ARG A 58 11.66 -2.42 -8.42
N PRO A 59 12.36 -2.77 -9.52
CA PRO A 59 11.80 -2.65 -10.87
C PRO A 59 10.53 -3.49 -11.07
N ARG A 60 10.47 -4.70 -10.48
CA ARG A 60 9.27 -5.55 -10.52
C ARG A 60 8.10 -4.88 -9.79
N LEU A 61 8.35 -4.32 -8.61
CA LEU A 61 7.34 -3.61 -7.83
C LEU A 61 6.88 -2.31 -8.51
N GLU A 62 7.78 -1.56 -9.14
CA GLU A 62 7.41 -0.39 -9.96
C GLU A 62 6.48 -0.78 -11.11
N GLU A 63 6.69 -1.94 -11.75
CA GLU A 63 5.79 -2.41 -12.80
C GLU A 63 4.40 -2.78 -12.27
N ILE A 64 4.33 -3.50 -11.14
CA ILE A 64 3.06 -3.87 -10.49
C ILE A 64 2.29 -2.62 -10.05
N CYS A 65 2.95 -1.73 -9.33
CA CYS A 65 2.37 -0.46 -8.90
C CYS A 65 1.97 0.41 -10.10
N GLY A 66 2.76 0.38 -11.18
CA GLY A 66 2.44 1.04 -12.44
C GLY A 66 1.15 0.55 -13.07
N LYS A 67 0.95 -0.77 -13.14
CA LYS A 67 -0.30 -1.37 -13.64
C LYS A 67 -1.50 -0.98 -12.78
N LEU A 68 -1.38 -1.05 -11.45
CA LEU A 68 -2.45 -0.67 -10.52
C LEU A 68 -2.79 0.83 -10.62
N THR A 69 -1.77 1.68 -10.72
CA THR A 69 -1.92 3.13 -10.88
C THR A 69 -2.62 3.47 -12.19
N TRP A 70 -2.23 2.82 -13.29
CA TRP A 70 -2.88 3.00 -14.59
C TRP A 70 -4.37 2.61 -14.55
N LEU A 71 -4.71 1.51 -13.87
CA LEU A 71 -6.08 1.01 -13.83
C LEU A 71 -7.01 1.83 -12.92
N PHE A 72 -6.57 2.19 -11.71
CA PHE A 72 -7.43 2.75 -10.67
C PHE A 72 -7.15 4.21 -10.31
N GLY A 73 -6.01 4.72 -10.76
CA GLY A 73 -5.44 5.98 -10.31
C GLY A 73 -4.92 5.91 -8.87
N ALA A 74 -3.87 6.66 -8.58
CA ALA A 74 -3.27 6.79 -7.26
C ALA A 74 -3.47 8.20 -6.70
N ALA A 75 -3.88 8.30 -5.44
CA ALA A 75 -3.83 9.53 -4.68
C ALA A 75 -2.45 9.65 -3.99
N LEU A 76 -1.82 10.80 -4.12
CA LEU A 76 -0.54 11.11 -3.48
C LEU A 76 -0.76 11.71 -2.09
N TYR A 77 -0.10 11.15 -1.09
CA TYR A 77 -0.12 11.65 0.28
C TYR A 77 1.28 12.11 0.69
N ILE A 78 1.36 13.28 1.32
CA ILE A 78 2.57 13.82 1.94
C ILE A 78 2.27 14.04 3.42
N HIS A 79 3.08 13.47 4.32
CA HIS A 79 2.83 13.50 5.77
C HIS A 79 1.39 13.10 6.15
N ASN A 80 0.86 12.05 5.51
CA ASN A 80 -0.52 11.55 5.69
C ASN A 80 -1.63 12.54 5.31
N SER A 81 -1.30 13.65 4.64
CA SER A 81 -2.25 14.58 4.07
C SER A 81 -2.35 14.38 2.56
N VAL A 82 -3.57 14.43 2.02
CA VAL A 82 -3.80 14.36 0.57
C VAL A 82 -3.10 15.55 -0.09
N HIS A 83 -2.16 15.28 -0.98
CA HIS A 83 -1.42 16.34 -1.70
C HIS A 83 -2.28 17.00 -2.78
N SER A 84 -3.03 16.19 -3.53
CA SER A 84 -3.94 16.64 -4.58
C SER A 84 -5.22 15.82 -4.57
N GLN A 85 -6.34 16.46 -4.88
CA GLN A 85 -7.62 15.77 -5.08
C GLN A 85 -7.64 14.98 -6.40
N GLU A 86 -6.77 15.34 -7.36
CA GLU A 86 -6.64 14.62 -8.61
C GLU A 86 -5.81 13.34 -8.43
N LYS A 87 -6.25 12.28 -9.11
CA LYS A 87 -5.52 11.00 -9.14
C LYS A 87 -4.47 11.01 -10.23
N TYR A 88 -3.32 10.43 -9.93
CA TYR A 88 -2.27 10.14 -10.90
C TYR A 88 -2.56 8.81 -11.59
N TYR A 89 -2.50 8.77 -12.91
CA TYR A 89 -2.69 7.55 -13.71
C TYR A 89 -1.40 7.07 -14.40
N ASP A 90 -0.32 7.86 -14.31
CA ASP A 90 0.99 7.51 -14.83
C ASP A 90 2.03 7.47 -13.71
N TRP A 91 2.43 6.24 -13.37
CA TRP A 91 3.46 5.97 -12.36
C TRP A 91 4.81 6.60 -12.72
N ARG A 92 5.22 6.57 -13.99
CA ARG A 92 6.54 7.08 -14.39
C ARG A 92 6.60 8.59 -14.22
N SER A 93 5.55 9.30 -14.58
CA SER A 93 5.45 10.74 -14.32
C SER A 93 5.54 11.07 -12.83
N LEU A 94 4.96 10.23 -11.97
CA LEU A 94 5.05 10.39 -10.52
C LEU A 94 6.48 10.17 -10.01
N ILE A 95 7.13 9.07 -10.39
CA ILE A 95 8.52 8.80 -10.00
C ILE A 95 9.46 9.89 -10.51
N ASN A 96 9.26 10.37 -11.74
CA ASN A 96 10.05 11.48 -12.28
C ASN A 96 9.88 12.77 -11.45
N SER A 97 8.67 13.06 -11.00
CA SER A 97 8.38 14.22 -10.14
C SER A 97 9.08 14.08 -8.78
N MET A 98 9.09 12.87 -8.19
CA MET A 98 9.85 12.60 -6.97
C MET A 98 11.35 12.79 -7.17
N CYS A 99 11.91 12.26 -8.25
CA CYS A 99 13.33 12.43 -8.59
C CYS A 99 13.71 13.91 -8.78
N GLN A 100 12.85 14.71 -9.43
CA GLN A 100 13.04 16.15 -9.59
C GLN A 100 13.01 16.92 -8.26
N ALA A 101 12.25 16.42 -7.29
CA ALA A 101 12.21 16.93 -5.93
C ALA A 101 13.34 16.38 -5.03
N GLU A 102 14.37 15.76 -5.62
CA GLU A 102 15.51 15.15 -4.94
C GLU A 102 15.12 14.03 -3.96
N MET A 103 13.93 13.45 -4.12
CA MET A 103 13.47 12.32 -3.31
C MET A 103 13.92 11.02 -3.96
N ARG A 104 14.94 10.40 -3.37
CA ARG A 104 15.46 9.11 -3.78
C ARG A 104 14.95 8.02 -2.85
N PHE A 105 14.65 6.87 -3.43
CA PHE A 105 14.28 5.66 -2.71
C PHE A 105 14.95 4.47 -3.40
N ASP A 106 15.21 3.43 -2.62
CA ASP A 106 15.93 2.24 -3.02
C ASP A 106 15.00 1.04 -3.14
N ALA A 107 13.90 1.03 -2.37
CA ALA A 107 12.93 -0.06 -2.36
C ALA A 107 11.49 0.44 -2.22
N ILE A 108 10.53 -0.44 -2.49
CA ILE A 108 9.09 -0.18 -2.37
C ILE A 108 8.50 -1.17 -1.38
N ALA A 109 7.68 -0.68 -0.46
CA ALA A 109 6.82 -1.49 0.39
C ALA A 109 5.36 -1.30 -0.05
N VAL A 110 4.55 -2.35 0.05
CA VAL A 110 3.12 -2.29 -0.27
C VAL A 110 2.32 -2.91 0.86
N GLU A 111 1.30 -2.17 1.32
CA GLU A 111 0.33 -2.67 2.28
C GLU A 111 -1.06 -2.74 1.66
N TYR A 112 -1.78 -3.82 1.95
CA TYR A 112 -3.18 -3.96 1.55
C TYR A 112 -4.10 -3.80 2.75
N HIS A 113 -5.02 -2.84 2.62
CA HIS A 113 -6.10 -2.62 3.55
C HIS A 113 -7.37 -3.20 2.95
N PRO A 114 -7.92 -4.29 3.52
CA PRO A 114 -9.17 -4.86 3.03
C PRO A 114 -10.35 -3.91 3.26
N GLN A 115 -11.44 -4.12 2.52
CA GLN A 115 -12.70 -3.45 2.78
C GLN A 115 -13.11 -3.66 4.25
N ALA A 116 -13.49 -2.58 4.92
CA ALA A 116 -13.89 -2.59 6.31
C ALA A 116 -15.20 -1.82 6.51
N ILE A 117 -16.01 -2.24 7.47
CA ILE A 117 -17.20 -1.52 7.92
C ILE A 117 -16.86 -0.91 9.28
N LEU A 118 -16.80 0.42 9.36
CA LEU A 118 -16.36 1.14 10.55
C LEU A 118 -17.45 2.10 11.04
N PRO A 119 -17.58 2.29 12.36
CA PRO A 119 -18.43 3.34 12.90
C PRO A 119 -17.85 4.73 12.56
N THR A 120 -18.73 5.71 12.37
CA THR A 120 -18.36 7.11 12.23
C THR A 120 -18.52 7.77 13.59
N ASN A 121 -17.45 8.39 14.11
CA ASN A 121 -17.38 9.08 15.42
C ASN A 121 -17.80 8.21 16.63
N SER A 122 -16.93 7.36 17.14
CA SER A 122 -17.17 6.69 18.42
C SER A 122 -15.88 6.57 19.22
N GLU A 123 -15.61 7.55 20.09
CA GLU A 123 -14.70 7.31 21.21
C GLU A 123 -15.46 6.73 22.41
N ASP A 124 -16.76 7.04 22.64
CA ASP A 124 -17.50 6.51 23.81
C ASP A 124 -19.05 6.37 23.67
N GLU A 125 -19.65 6.56 22.48
CA GLU A 125 -21.11 6.50 22.29
C GLU A 125 -21.56 5.54 21.15
N MET A 126 -22.86 5.24 21.10
CA MET A 126 -23.48 4.48 20.01
C MET A 126 -23.24 5.21 18.67
N PRO A 127 -22.71 4.54 17.64
CA PRO A 127 -22.30 5.22 16.41
C PRO A 127 -23.49 5.86 15.72
N ASN A 128 -23.32 7.09 15.25
CA ASN A 128 -24.37 7.83 14.53
C ASN A 128 -24.45 7.45 13.05
N ALA A 129 -23.41 6.80 12.51
CA ALA A 129 -23.37 6.30 11.14
C ALA A 129 -22.36 5.15 11.01
N TRP A 130 -22.56 4.33 9.98
CA TRP A 130 -21.61 3.32 9.55
C TRP A 130 -21.04 3.67 8.19
N THR A 131 -19.73 3.53 8.03
CA THR A 131 -19.03 3.77 6.77
C THR A 131 -18.39 2.49 6.25
N ILE A 132 -18.73 2.11 5.03
CA ILE A 132 -18.01 1.08 4.28
C ILE A 132 -16.79 1.75 3.67
N ARG A 133 -15.59 1.39 4.13
CA ARG A 133 -14.32 1.80 3.54
C ARG A 133 -13.90 0.80 2.47
N PRO A 134 -13.64 1.24 1.23
CA PRO A 134 -13.16 0.38 0.16
C PRO A 134 -11.77 -0.20 0.44
N SER A 135 -11.45 -1.31 -0.24
CA SER A 135 -10.10 -1.86 -0.27
C SER A 135 -9.10 -0.84 -0.84
N THR A 136 -7.91 -0.81 -0.25
CA THR A 136 -6.88 0.16 -0.61
C THR A 136 -5.50 -0.48 -0.60
N TRP A 137 -4.72 -0.24 -1.65
CA TRP A 137 -3.30 -0.54 -1.72
C TRP A 137 -2.51 0.72 -1.40
N GLN A 138 -1.60 0.63 -0.44
CA GLN A 138 -0.70 1.73 -0.10
C GLN A 138 0.72 1.36 -0.49
N SER A 139 1.35 2.17 -1.33
CA SER A 139 2.76 2.02 -1.71
C SER A 139 3.61 3.04 -0.95
N PHE A 140 4.65 2.57 -0.29
CA PHE A 140 5.60 3.36 0.48
C PHE A 140 6.98 3.26 -0.14
N PHE A 141 7.71 4.37 -0.11
CA PHE A 141 9.05 4.46 -0.68
C PHE A 141 10.09 4.40 0.43
N LEU A 142 11.07 3.51 0.29
CA LEU A 142 12.06 3.22 1.33
C LEU A 142 13.44 3.69 0.89
N GLU A 143 14.11 4.43 1.75
CA GLU A 143 15.52 4.81 1.64
C GLU A 143 16.35 3.88 2.54
N LEU A 144 17.36 3.22 1.96
CA LEU A 144 18.23 2.27 2.62
C LEU A 144 19.59 2.92 2.88
N ASN A 145 19.84 3.28 4.14
CA ASN A 145 21.04 4.00 4.55
C ASN A 145 22.08 3.03 5.12
N GLN A 146 23.21 2.91 4.44
CA GLN A 146 24.33 2.08 4.88
C GLN A 146 24.97 2.62 6.17
N SER A 147 25.27 1.72 7.10
CA SER A 147 25.97 1.99 8.35
C SER A 147 26.91 0.83 8.69
N ASP A 148 27.75 0.99 9.71
CA ASP A 148 28.64 -0.07 10.20
C ASP A 148 27.90 -1.33 10.68
N ARG A 149 26.59 -1.22 10.98
CA ARG A 149 25.75 -2.32 11.47
C ARG A 149 24.95 -3.00 10.36
N GLY A 150 25.04 -2.53 9.11
CA GLY A 150 24.16 -2.92 8.01
C GLY A 150 23.36 -1.73 7.48
N TYR A 151 22.21 -1.99 6.86
CA TYR A 151 21.36 -0.96 6.27
C TYR A 151 20.19 -0.62 7.21
N SER A 152 20.07 0.66 7.55
CA SER A 152 18.88 1.18 8.21
C SER A 152 17.83 1.58 7.19
N VAL A 153 16.57 1.24 7.49
CA VAL A 153 15.43 1.51 6.60
C VAL A 153 14.71 2.75 7.07
N LYS A 154 14.50 3.71 6.15
CA LYS A 154 13.71 4.91 6.39
C LYS A 154 12.60 5.01 5.36
N THR A 155 11.35 5.10 5.83
CA THR A 155 10.22 5.38 4.94
C THR A 155 10.17 6.87 4.63
N LEU A 156 10.10 7.22 3.34
CA LEU A 156 9.90 8.61 2.94
C LEU A 156 8.53 9.12 3.42
N PRO A 157 8.39 10.43 3.71
CA PRO A 157 7.13 11.02 4.17
C PRO A 157 6.07 11.14 3.07
N ILE A 158 6.14 10.27 2.06
CA ILE A 158 5.27 10.22 0.89
C ILE A 158 4.81 8.78 0.69
N HIS A 159 3.53 8.62 0.42
CA HIS A 159 2.98 7.35 -0.01
C HIS A 159 1.89 7.53 -1.04
N LEU A 160 1.61 6.46 -1.78
CA LEU A 160 0.55 6.40 -2.75
C LEU A 160 -0.58 5.53 -2.23
N SER A 161 -1.80 5.97 -2.45
CA SER A 161 -3.00 5.23 -2.09
C SER A 161 -3.82 4.96 -3.34
N ILE A 162 -4.02 3.69 -3.64
CA ILE A 162 -4.85 3.22 -4.76
C ILE A 162 -6.09 2.61 -4.14
N THR A 163 -7.24 3.24 -4.34
CA THR A 163 -8.51 2.83 -3.74
C THR A 163 -9.52 2.47 -4.83
N TYR A 164 -10.10 1.27 -4.72
CA TYR A 164 -11.16 0.80 -5.63
C TYR A 164 -12.55 1.05 -5.02
N GLY A 165 -13.35 1.86 -5.70
CA GLY A 165 -14.68 2.27 -5.24
C GLY A 165 -14.66 3.55 -4.42
N GLN A 166 -15.80 3.88 -3.80
CA GLN A 166 -15.98 5.07 -2.98
C GLN A 166 -16.50 4.67 -1.61
N PRO A 167 -16.05 5.33 -0.52
CA PRO A 167 -16.62 5.09 0.79
C PRO A 167 -18.12 5.41 0.78
N THR A 168 -18.91 4.56 1.43
CA THR A 168 -20.36 4.75 1.54
C THR A 168 -20.74 4.85 3.00
N THR A 169 -21.28 6.00 3.40
CA THR A 169 -21.74 6.26 4.77
C THR A 169 -23.26 6.18 4.85
N LYS A 170 -23.78 5.46 5.84
CA LYS A 170 -25.21 5.38 6.17
C LYS A 170 -25.42 5.86 7.60
N VAL A 171 -26.14 6.96 7.73
CA VAL A 171 -26.57 7.51 9.02
C VAL A 171 -27.59 6.58 9.65
N ILE A 172 -27.44 6.31 10.94
CA ILE A 172 -28.44 5.56 11.70
C ILE A 172 -29.59 6.52 11.98
N SER A 173 -30.71 6.33 11.30
CA SER A 173 -31.95 6.99 11.70
C SER A 173 -32.39 6.43 13.06
N PRO A 174 -32.72 7.27 14.06
CA PRO A 174 -33.35 6.76 15.27
C PRO A 174 -34.60 5.99 14.85
N ALA A 175 -34.72 4.76 15.34
CA ALA A 175 -35.86 3.92 15.02
C ALA A 175 -37.14 4.62 15.51
N THR A 176 -37.96 5.12 14.58
CA THR A 176 -39.37 5.35 14.86
C THR A 176 -39.96 3.96 15.07
N VAL A 177 -40.02 3.51 16.32
CA VAL A 177 -40.66 2.24 16.69
C VAL A 177 -42.12 2.32 16.25
N GLY A 178 -42.40 1.73 15.10
CA GLY A 178 -43.70 1.74 14.44
C GLY A 178 -43.88 0.52 13.55
N MET A 179 -43.29 -0.62 13.90
CA MET A 179 -43.70 -1.90 13.33
C MET A 179 -44.75 -2.54 14.25
N ARG A 180 -46.02 -2.22 13.98
CA ARG A 180 -47.13 -3.12 14.30
C ARG A 180 -47.05 -4.27 13.30
N TYR A 181 -46.68 -5.46 13.77
CA TYR A 181 -47.07 -6.68 13.08
C TYR A 181 -48.55 -6.90 13.40
N ALA A 182 -49.38 -6.87 12.36
CA ALA A 182 -50.74 -7.40 12.35
C ALA A 182 -50.71 -8.73 11.59
#